data_AF-A0A939FGY3-F1
#
_entry.id   AF-A0A939FGY3-F1
#
_cell.length_a   1.000
_cell.length_b   1.000
_cell.length_c   1.000
_cell.angle_alpha   90.00
_cell.angle_beta   90.00
_cell.angle_gamma   90.00
#
_symmetry.space_group_name_H-M   'P 1'
#
loop_
_entity.id
_entity.type
_entity.pdbx_description
1 polymer ?
#
loop_
_entity_poly.entity_id
_entity_poly.type
_entity_poly.pdbx_seq_one_letter_code
_entity_poly.pdbx_strand_id
1 'polypeptide(L)'
;MTAPRPRFGRNDSPDRLYTVTNGRSRSNAVDTFDLVTLIVGECDPAPGMQSEHATILRLCERPTAVVEIAAHLQLPVSITRILLCDLLDTGRISARHPRTARAAD
;
A
#
# COMPACT_ATOMS: atom_id res chain seq x y z
N MET A 1 2.84 -40.62 33.08
CA MET A 1 1.59 -39.86 32.83
C MET A 1 1.95 -38.39 32.72
N THR A 2 2.21 -37.90 31.51
CA THR A 2 2.48 -36.49 31.22
C THR A 2 1.33 -35.97 30.37
N ALA A 3 0.63 -34.95 30.87
CA ALA A 3 -0.52 -34.33 30.22
C ALA A 3 -0.15 -33.70 28.86
N PRO A 4 -1.03 -33.74 27.86
CA PRO A 4 -0.79 -33.06 26.59
C PRO A 4 -0.98 -31.55 26.75
N ARG A 5 -0.04 -30.77 26.23
CA ARG A 5 -0.17 -29.31 26.15
C ARG A 5 -1.25 -28.92 25.14
N PRO A 6 -2.10 -27.91 25.42
CA PRO A 6 -3.03 -27.40 24.43
C PRO A 6 -2.24 -26.73 23.30
N ARG A 7 -2.40 -27.26 22.08
CA ARG A 7 -2.01 -26.56 20.86
C ARG A 7 -3.02 -25.45 20.63
N PHE A 8 -2.62 -24.21 20.88
CA PHE A 8 -3.39 -23.06 20.43
C PHE A 8 -3.39 -23.04 18.90
N GLY A 9 -4.45 -23.60 18.33
CA GLY A 9 -4.88 -23.22 17.00
C GLY A 9 -5.42 -21.81 17.05
N ARG A 10 -4.74 -20.88 16.38
CA ARG A 10 -5.43 -19.78 15.72
C ARG A 10 -4.85 -19.67 14.33
N ASN A 11 -5.63 -20.15 13.37
CA ASN A 11 -5.62 -19.66 12.01
C ASN A 11 -5.82 -18.14 12.09
N ASP A 12 -4.73 -17.40 12.20
CA ASP A 12 -4.64 -16.01 11.77
C ASP A 12 -3.90 -16.05 10.43
N SER A 13 -4.57 -16.60 9.43
CA SER A 13 -4.17 -16.38 8.04
C SER A 13 -4.90 -15.11 7.61
N PRO A 14 -4.22 -13.96 7.47
CA PRO A 14 -4.83 -12.74 6.95
C PRO A 14 -5.29 -12.85 5.47
N ASP A 15 -5.18 -14.03 4.86
CA ASP A 15 -5.46 -14.33 3.45
C ASP A 15 -6.92 -14.20 2.97
N ARG A 16 -7.87 -13.76 3.81
CA ARG A 16 -9.30 -13.70 3.40
C ARG A 16 -10.06 -12.40 3.72
N LEU A 17 -9.35 -11.33 4.09
CA LEU A 17 -9.96 -10.00 4.31
C LEU A 17 -9.62 -8.99 3.20
N TYR A 18 -9.47 -9.47 1.97
CA TYR A 18 -9.49 -8.62 0.78
C TYR A 18 -10.60 -9.11 -0.13
N THR A 19 -11.84 -8.72 0.20
CA THR A 19 -12.96 -8.90 -0.73
C THR A 19 -12.61 -8.14 -2.00
N VAL A 20 -12.31 -8.92 -3.03
CA VAL A 20 -11.94 -8.48 -4.37
C VAL A 20 -13.05 -7.59 -4.92
N THR A 21 -12.80 -6.28 -4.96
CA THR A 21 -13.61 -5.36 -5.73
C THR A 21 -13.30 -5.58 -7.22
N ASN A 22 -14.26 -6.23 -7.87
CA ASN A 22 -14.67 -5.96 -9.24
C ASN A 22 -13.57 -5.91 -10.32
N GLY A 23 -12.84 -7.01 -10.52
CA GLY A 23 -12.37 -7.51 -11.84
C GLY A 23 -11.61 -6.59 -12.82
N ARG A 24 -11.30 -5.33 -12.49
CA ARG A 24 -10.84 -4.33 -13.47
C ARG A 24 -9.41 -3.83 -13.28
N SER A 25 -8.73 -4.07 -12.15
CA SER A 25 -7.50 -3.31 -11.86
C SER A 25 -6.26 -4.10 -11.45
N ARG A 26 -6.31 -5.44 -11.33
CA ARG A 26 -5.13 -6.20 -10.85
C ARG A 26 -3.94 -6.16 -11.81
N SER A 27 -4.17 -6.09 -13.11
CA SER A 27 -3.08 -6.16 -14.10
C SER A 27 -2.35 -4.82 -14.27
N ASN A 28 -3.06 -3.70 -14.14
CA ASN A 28 -2.48 -2.37 -14.38
C ASN A 28 -1.89 -1.75 -13.10
N ALA A 29 -2.53 -1.95 -11.94
CA ALA A 29 -2.07 -1.40 -10.67
C ALA A 29 -0.73 -1.94 -10.19
N VAL A 30 -0.41 -3.20 -10.55
CA VAL A 30 0.83 -3.86 -10.15
C VAL A 30 2.03 -3.31 -10.91
N ASP A 31 1.86 -2.83 -12.15
CA ASP A 31 2.92 -2.25 -12.99
C ASP A 31 3.08 -0.72 -12.82
N THR A 32 2.11 -0.01 -12.24
CA THR A 32 2.20 1.46 -12.09
C THR A 32 3.25 1.92 -11.06
N PHE A 33 3.53 1.10 -10.04
CA PHE A 33 4.33 1.53 -8.89
C PHE A 33 5.48 0.57 -8.58
N ASP A 34 6.70 0.92 -8.98
CA ASP A 34 7.90 0.26 -8.46
C ASP A 34 8.05 0.54 -6.94
N LEU A 35 8.65 -0.40 -6.21
CA LEU A 35 8.90 -0.36 -4.77
C LEU A 35 9.57 0.93 -4.30
N VAL A 36 10.49 1.45 -5.10
CA VAL A 36 11.26 2.66 -4.83
C VAL A 36 10.61 3.94 -5.38
N THR A 37 9.43 3.83 -5.98
CA THR A 37 8.67 5.00 -6.43
C THR A 37 8.27 5.83 -5.22
N LEU A 38 8.53 7.14 -5.27
CA LEU A 38 8.17 8.06 -4.21
C LEU A 38 6.75 8.57 -4.47
N ILE A 39 5.90 8.46 -3.46
CA ILE A 39 4.53 8.96 -3.48
C ILE A 39 4.48 10.29 -2.74
N VAL A 40 3.77 11.26 -3.31
CA VAL A 40 3.53 12.57 -2.71
C VAL A 40 2.03 12.77 -2.55
N GLY A 41 1.60 13.23 -1.38
CA GLY A 41 0.23 13.63 -1.11
C GLY A 41 -0.03 15.02 -1.67
N GLU A 42 -1.11 15.15 -2.43
CA GLU A 42 -1.51 16.43 -3.06
C GLU A 42 -2.60 17.15 -2.25
N CYS A 43 -3.16 16.49 -1.23
CA CYS A 43 -4.17 17.06 -0.35
C CYS A 43 -4.17 16.41 1.04
N ASP A 44 -4.74 17.11 2.00
CA ASP A 44 -5.01 16.59 3.34
C ASP A 44 -6.15 15.54 3.32
N PRO A 45 -6.17 14.61 4.29
CA PRO A 45 -7.28 13.66 4.43
C PRO A 45 -8.59 14.37 4.80
N ALA A 46 -9.66 13.99 4.11
CA ALA A 46 -11.01 14.48 4.39
C ALA A 46 -11.74 13.63 5.44
N PRO A 47 -12.69 14.21 6.22
CA PRO A 47 -13.55 13.44 7.11
C PRO A 47 -14.35 12.36 6.37
N GLY A 48 -14.48 11.18 6.96
CA GLY A 48 -15.21 10.04 6.38
C GLY A 48 -14.42 9.25 5.33
N MET A 49 -13.16 9.60 5.05
CA MET A 49 -12.28 8.75 4.25
C MET A 49 -11.99 7.41 4.93
N GLN A 50 -11.75 6.39 4.10
CA GLN A 50 -11.21 5.11 4.55
C GLN A 50 -9.89 5.32 5.34
N SER A 51 -9.71 4.57 6.42
CA SER A 51 -8.58 4.69 7.36
C SER A 51 -7.23 4.60 6.67
N GLU A 52 -7.06 3.66 5.76
CA GLU A 52 -5.80 3.43 5.06
C GLU A 52 -5.50 4.60 4.11
N HIS A 53 -6.50 5.07 3.35
CA HIS A 53 -6.34 6.23 2.47
C HIS A 53 -5.96 7.50 3.23
N ALA A 54 -6.63 7.76 4.36
CA ALA A 54 -6.30 8.91 5.20
C ALA A 54 -4.88 8.82 5.79
N THR A 55 -4.44 7.60 6.11
CA THR A 55 -3.09 7.35 6.64
C THR A 55 -2.03 7.51 5.56
N ILE A 56 -2.28 7.02 4.34
CA ILE A 56 -1.40 7.22 3.19
C ILE A 56 -1.17 8.71 2.94
N LEU A 57 -2.22 9.54 2.93
CA LEU A 57 -2.08 10.98 2.70
C LEU A 57 -1.21 11.65 3.76
N ARG A 58 -1.38 11.31 5.05
CA ARG A 58 -0.52 11.81 6.13
C ARG A 58 0.94 11.37 5.98
N LEU A 59 1.19 10.11 5.60
CA LEU A 59 2.55 9.62 5.37
C LEU A 59 3.19 10.29 4.15
N CYS A 60 2.40 10.67 3.15
CA CYS A 60 2.88 11.26 1.91
C CYS A 60 2.92 12.80 1.93
N GLU A 61 2.70 13.44 3.08
CA GLU A 61 3.01 14.88 3.28
C GLU A 61 4.48 15.18 2.91
N ARG A 62 5.35 14.17 3.03
CA ARG A 62 6.68 14.14 2.44
C ARG A 62 6.76 13.00 1.42
N PRO A 63 7.61 13.11 0.38
CA PRO A 63 7.82 12.02 -0.57
C PRO A 63 8.23 10.73 0.15
N THR A 64 7.42 9.68 0.05
CA THR A 64 7.59 8.41 0.78
C THR A 64 7.55 7.24 -0.19
N ALA A 65 8.47 6.28 -0.05
CA ALA A 65 8.54 5.15 -0.97
C ALA A 65 7.38 4.16 -0.76
N VAL A 66 6.95 3.48 -1.83
CA VAL A 66 5.87 2.47 -1.78
C VAL A 66 6.16 1.39 -0.72
N VAL A 67 7.41 0.94 -0.60
CA VAL A 67 7.80 -0.05 0.42
C VAL A 67 7.67 0.48 1.85
N GLU A 68 7.97 1.75 2.07
CA GLU A 68 7.85 2.39 3.38
C GLU A 68 6.38 2.54 3.76
N ILE A 69 5.52 2.92 2.81
CA ILE A 69 4.07 2.99 3.02
C ILE A 69 3.52 1.61 3.38
N ALA A 70 3.90 0.57 2.63
CA ALA A 70 3.46 -0.79 2.91
C ALA A 70 3.90 -1.26 4.31
N ALA A 71 5.15 -0.98 4.68
CA ALA A 71 5.68 -1.26 6.01
C ALA A 71 4.92 -0.50 7.10
N HIS A 72 4.62 0.79 6.91
CA HIS A 72 3.86 1.58 7.88
C HIS A 72 2.43 1.08 8.06
N LEU A 73 1.76 0.69 6.98
CA LEU A 73 0.40 0.15 7.03
C LEU A 73 0.35 -1.31 7.51
N GLN A 74 1.49 -2.00 7.59
CA GLN A 74 1.58 -3.44 7.85
C GLN A 74 0.74 -4.25 6.85
N LEU A 75 0.72 -3.82 5.59
CA LEU A 75 -0.01 -4.46 4.50
C LEU A 75 0.95 -5.05 3.46
N PRO A 76 0.56 -6.12 2.76
CA PRO A 76 1.30 -6.58 1.58
C PRO A 76 1.41 -5.46 0.54
N VAL A 77 2.56 -5.34 -0.12
CA VAL A 77 2.81 -4.32 -1.16
C VAL A 77 1.74 -4.35 -2.25
N SER A 78 1.25 -5.54 -2.63
CA SER A 78 0.21 -5.68 -3.64
C SER A 78 -1.09 -4.97 -3.25
N ILE A 79 -1.45 -4.99 -1.97
CA ILE A 79 -2.62 -4.29 -1.43
C ILE A 79 -2.35 -2.79 -1.37
N THR A 80 -1.17 -2.39 -0.89
CA THR A 80 -0.77 -0.98 -0.87
C THR A 80 -0.84 -0.36 -2.28
N ARG A 81 -0.37 -1.07 -3.32
CA ARG A 81 -0.48 -0.60 -4.72
C ARG A 81 -1.92 -0.37 -5.17
N ILE A 82 -2.86 -1.21 -4.74
CA ILE A 82 -4.29 -1.04 -5.08
C ILE A 82 -4.81 0.27 -4.46
N LEU A 83 -4.55 0.49 -3.17
CA LEU A 83 -4.95 1.73 -2.47
C LEU A 83 -4.31 2.98 -3.09
N LEU A 84 -3.04 2.86 -3.50
CA LEU A 84 -2.34 3.94 -4.19
C LEU A 84 -2.95 4.22 -5.56
N CYS A 85 -3.38 3.21 -6.31
CA CYS A 85 -4.07 3.44 -7.58
C CYS A 85 -5.39 4.17 -7.38
N ASP A 86 -6.18 3.80 -6.37
CA ASP A 86 -7.45 4.48 -6.07
C ASP A 86 -7.22 5.97 -5.72
N LEU A 87 -6.15 6.29 -4.98
CA LEU A 87 -5.78 7.66 -4.66
C LEU A 87 -5.21 8.42 -5.87
N LEU A 88 -4.46 7.74 -6.75
CA LEU A 88 -3.89 8.32 -7.96
C LEU A 88 -5.00 8.66 -8.97
N ASP A 89 -5.94 7.75 -9.18
CA ASP A 89 -7.08 7.93 -10.09
C ASP A 89 -7.98 9.10 -9.65
N THR A 90 -8.02 9.40 -8.36
CA THR A 90 -8.75 10.55 -7.80
C THR A 90 -7.91 11.81 -7.67
N GLY A 91 -6.65 11.80 -8.13
CA GLY A 91 -5.74 12.95 -8.12
C GLY A 91 -5.31 13.41 -6.73
N ARG A 92 -5.40 12.54 -5.71
CA ARG A 92 -5.05 12.86 -4.32
C ARG A 92 -3.58 12.61 -3.99
N ILE A 93 -2.91 11.83 -4.83
CA ILE A 93 -1.47 11.62 -4.77
C ILE A 93 -0.85 11.78 -6.15
N SER A 94 0.47 11.97 -6.18
CA SER A 94 1.29 11.86 -7.39
C SER A 94 2.44 10.88 -7.18
N ALA A 95 2.94 10.33 -8.29
CA ALA A 95 4.05 9.37 -8.32
C ALA A 95 5.30 10.02 -8.90
N ARG A 96 6.44 9.88 -8.21
CA ARG A 96 7.74 10.34 -8.65
C ARG A 96 8.69 9.15 -8.73
N HIS A 97 9.00 8.73 -9.95
CA HIS A 97 9.98 7.68 -10.15
C HIS A 97 11.39 8.20 -9.82
N PRO A 98 12.22 7.41 -9.11
CA PRO A 98 13.61 7.76 -8.92
C PRO A 98 14.25 7.87 -10.31
N ARG A 99 14.77 9.06 -10.62
CA ARG A 99 15.58 9.23 -11.83
C ARG A 99 16.86 8.45 -11.58
N THR A 100 17.00 7.30 -12.21
CA THR A 100 18.32 6.70 -12.43
C THR A 100 19.11 7.71 -13.24
N ALA A 101 19.96 8.49 -12.58
CA ALA A 101 21.01 9.19 -13.27
C ALA A 101 21.82 8.09 -13.96
N ARG A 102 21.69 7.96 -15.28
CA ARG A 102 22.65 7.18 -16.04
C ARG A 102 23.96 7.91 -15.82
N ALA A 103 24.84 7.34 -14.99
CA ALA A 103 26.21 7.80 -14.88
C ALA A 103 26.75 7.80 -16.31
N ALA A 104 26.92 9.00 -16.86
CA ALA A 104 27.63 9.16 -18.11
C ALA A 104 29.07 8.74 -17.82
N ASP A 105 29.48 7.66 -18.48
CA ASP A 105 30.88 7.29 -18.68
C ASP A 105 31.55 8.37 -19.56
#